data_AF-A0AAW2I071-F1
#
_entry.id   AF-A0AAW2I071-F1
#
_cell.length_a   1.000
_cell.length_b   1.000
_cell.length_c   1.000
_cell.angle_alpha   90.00
_cell.angle_beta   90.00
_cell.angle_gamma   90.00
#
_symmetry.space_group_name_H-M   'P 1'
#
loop_
_entity.id
_entity.type
_entity.pdbx_description
1 polymer ?
#
loop_
_entity_poly.entity_id
_entity_poly.type
_entity_poly.pdbx_seq_one_letter_code
_entity_poly.pdbx_strand_id
1 'polypeptide(L)'
;MSAAPVSPSIKDLPKVITNDLKSQLERFNPGDLKDVNTLEKNILPSAEDITQERQHSELIHDVESFRTEKLKRTNTLEKVVLPNALDVATEKTQRALLEGVEAFDTKLLKHTETHEKNPLPDKDVVHQEKVHQNLLDGVEHFDKATMKHAETLEKNPLPDPEVIELEKGQQKLITGIESFDTTKLKHTTTLEKNPLPTKESEYKLCHRYYPQIWKGLSPKVRCKKEPDHFHPFI
;
A
#
# COMPACT_ATOMS: atom_id res chain seq x y z
N MET A 1 -37.77 4.54 -36.55
CA MET A 1 -37.83 4.78 -38.01
C MET A 1 -36.39 4.95 -38.50
N SER A 2 -35.76 3.86 -38.93
CA SER A 2 -34.44 3.90 -39.57
C SER A 2 -34.66 3.54 -41.03
N ALA A 3 -34.21 4.44 -41.91
CA ALA A 3 -34.39 4.36 -43.35
C ALA A 3 -33.82 3.05 -43.89
N ALA A 4 -34.65 2.28 -44.59
CA ALA A 4 -34.20 1.12 -45.36
C ALA A 4 -33.21 1.58 -46.43
N PRO A 5 -32.08 0.86 -46.63
CA PRO A 5 -31.05 1.26 -47.58
C PRO A 5 -31.62 1.28 -48.99
N VAL A 6 -31.64 2.48 -49.60
CA VAL A 6 -32.10 2.72 -50.97
C VAL A 6 -31.13 2.00 -51.91
N SER A 7 -31.60 0.95 -52.59
CA SER A 7 -30.80 0.22 -53.56
C SER A 7 -30.40 1.16 -54.71
N PRO A 8 -29.12 1.18 -55.13
CA PRO A 8 -28.64 2.09 -56.17
C PRO A 8 -29.36 1.83 -57.50
N SER A 9 -29.76 2.92 -58.17
CA SER A 9 -30.46 2.85 -59.46
C SER A 9 -29.50 2.43 -60.57
N ILE A 10 -29.99 1.70 -61.58
CA ILE A 10 -29.21 1.16 -62.71
C ILE A 10 -28.31 2.20 -63.40
N LYS A 11 -28.66 3.49 -63.32
CA LYS A 11 -27.87 4.58 -63.91
C LYS A 11 -26.58 4.90 -63.14
N ASP A 12 -26.52 4.52 -61.87
CA ASP A 12 -25.43 4.82 -60.93
C ASP A 12 -24.46 3.63 -60.74
N LEU A 13 -24.71 2.49 -61.38
CA LEU A 13 -23.76 1.38 -61.42
C LEU A 13 -22.71 1.63 -62.51
N PRO A 14 -21.42 1.31 -62.27
CA PRO A 14 -20.38 1.48 -63.28
C PRO A 14 -20.75 0.69 -64.53
N LYS A 15 -20.81 1.37 -65.68
CA LYS A 15 -20.99 0.71 -66.99
C LYS A 15 -19.79 -0.22 -67.21
N VAL A 16 -20.02 -1.51 -66.99
CA VAL A 16 -19.05 -2.58 -67.29
C VAL A 16 -18.55 -2.31 -68.71
N ILE A 17 -17.23 -2.24 -68.89
CA ILE A 17 -16.62 -2.07 -70.21
C ILE A 17 -16.89 -3.38 -70.97
N THR A 18 -18.03 -3.43 -71.64
CA THR A 18 -18.80 -4.64 -71.96
C THR A 18 -18.23 -5.48 -73.09
N ASN A 19 -17.09 -5.14 -73.69
CA ASN A 19 -16.59 -5.95 -74.81
C ASN A 19 -15.69 -7.09 -74.34
N ASP A 20 -14.80 -6.84 -73.37
CA ASP A 20 -13.88 -7.88 -72.89
C ASP A 20 -14.57 -8.88 -71.95
N LEU A 21 -15.24 -8.40 -70.89
CA LEU A 21 -15.97 -9.29 -69.96
C LEU A 21 -17.09 -10.09 -70.64
N LYS A 22 -17.81 -9.48 -71.59
CA LYS A 22 -18.85 -10.20 -72.34
C LYS A 22 -18.24 -11.29 -73.20
N SER A 23 -17.10 -11.03 -73.85
CA SER A 23 -16.39 -12.06 -74.62
C SER A 23 -15.84 -13.18 -73.72
N GLN A 24 -15.39 -12.87 -72.51
CA GLN A 24 -14.94 -13.87 -71.54
C GLN A 24 -16.10 -14.73 -71.02
N LEU A 25 -17.25 -14.12 -70.74
CA LEU A 25 -18.47 -14.85 -70.34
C LEU A 25 -19.06 -15.70 -71.47
N GLU A 26 -19.05 -15.20 -72.71
CA GLU A 26 -19.47 -15.97 -73.90
C GLU A 26 -18.52 -17.17 -74.17
N ARG A 27 -17.24 -17.04 -73.79
CA ARG A 27 -16.24 -18.12 -73.88
C ARG A 27 -16.12 -18.94 -72.60
N PHE A 28 -16.83 -18.58 -71.53
CA PHE A 28 -16.72 -19.26 -70.24
C PHE A 28 -17.45 -20.61 -70.32
N ASN A 29 -16.70 -21.70 -70.19
CA ASN A 29 -17.26 -23.03 -70.14
C ASN A 29 -17.47 -23.43 -68.67
N PRO A 30 -18.70 -23.67 -68.20
CA PRO A 30 -18.95 -24.11 -66.82
C PRO A 30 -18.31 -25.48 -66.51
N GLY A 31 -17.92 -26.26 -67.51
CA GLY A 31 -17.10 -27.47 -67.32
C GLY A 31 -15.65 -27.20 -66.89
N ASP A 32 -15.18 -25.94 -66.95
CA ASP A 32 -13.88 -25.53 -66.42
C ASP A 32 -13.94 -25.24 -64.90
N LEU A 33 -15.15 -25.22 -64.30
CA LEU A 33 -15.29 -25.21 -62.85
C LEU A 33 -14.87 -26.57 -62.32
N LYS A 34 -13.95 -26.57 -61.36
CA LYS A 34 -13.53 -27.80 -60.70
C LYS A 34 -14.71 -28.36 -59.90
N ASP A 35 -15.10 -29.59 -60.21
CA ASP A 35 -16.04 -30.33 -59.38
C ASP A 35 -15.46 -30.48 -57.97
N VAL A 36 -16.14 -29.91 -56.97
CA VAL A 36 -15.79 -30.06 -55.56
C VAL A 36 -16.77 -31.04 -54.94
N ASN A 37 -16.26 -32.21 -54.54
CA ASN A 37 -17.05 -33.21 -53.84
C ASN A 37 -17.25 -32.78 -52.37
N THR A 38 -18.50 -32.51 -51.97
CA THR A 38 -18.86 -32.20 -50.59
C THR A 38 -19.03 -33.49 -49.80
N LEU A 39 -18.02 -33.86 -49.00
CA LEU A 39 -18.09 -35.02 -48.11
C LEU A 39 -18.77 -34.64 -46.80
N GLU A 40 -20.00 -35.10 -46.58
CA GLU A 40 -20.67 -35.07 -45.28
C GLU A 40 -19.98 -36.08 -44.34
N LYS A 41 -19.31 -35.58 -43.30
CA LYS A 41 -18.62 -36.43 -42.33
C LYS A 41 -19.59 -36.96 -41.28
N ASN A 42 -20.29 -38.04 -41.61
CA ASN A 42 -20.96 -38.88 -40.62
C ASN A 42 -19.93 -39.75 -39.89
N ILE A 43 -19.27 -39.16 -38.89
CA ILE A 43 -18.31 -39.88 -38.04
C ILE A 43 -19.10 -40.81 -37.11
N LEU A 44 -18.82 -42.11 -37.19
CA LEU A 44 -19.38 -43.07 -36.24
C LEU A 44 -18.65 -42.94 -34.89
N PRO A 45 -19.33 -43.23 -33.77
CA PRO A 45 -18.68 -43.31 -32.47
C PRO A 45 -17.50 -44.27 -32.51
N SER A 46 -16.41 -43.88 -31.83
CA SER A 46 -15.23 -44.73 -31.67
C SER A 46 -15.56 -45.93 -30.78
N ALA A 47 -14.76 -46.98 -30.86
CA ALA A 47 -14.83 -48.09 -29.92
C ALA A 47 -14.65 -47.64 -28.46
N GLU A 48 -13.84 -46.60 -28.24
CA GLU A 48 -13.63 -45.99 -26.92
C GLU A 48 -14.88 -45.25 -26.40
N ASP A 49 -15.62 -44.59 -27.29
CA ASP A 49 -16.84 -43.87 -26.90
C ASP A 49 -17.91 -44.87 -26.42
N ILE A 50 -17.98 -46.04 -27.07
CA ILE A 50 -18.92 -47.11 -26.69
C ILE A 50 -18.53 -47.75 -25.35
N THR A 51 -17.23 -47.97 -25.10
CA THR A 51 -16.78 -48.55 -23.84
C THR A 51 -17.01 -47.60 -22.66
N GLN A 52 -16.75 -46.31 -22.84
CA GLN A 52 -17.01 -45.30 -21.83
C GLN A 52 -18.51 -45.17 -21.52
N GLU A 53 -19.35 -45.12 -22.55
CA GLU A 53 -20.81 -45.04 -22.37
C GLU A 53 -21.35 -46.27 -21.62
N ARG A 54 -20.84 -47.46 -21.92
CA ARG A 54 -21.20 -48.68 -21.21
C ARG A 54 -20.80 -48.62 -19.73
N GLN A 55 -19.57 -48.21 -19.43
CA GLN A 55 -19.10 -48.08 -18.05
C GLN A 55 -19.91 -47.05 -17.26
N HIS A 56 -20.25 -45.92 -17.88
CA HIS A 56 -21.06 -44.88 -17.27
C HIS A 56 -22.49 -45.38 -16.98
N SER A 57 -23.09 -46.08 -17.95
CA SER A 57 -24.42 -46.68 -17.79
C SER A 57 -24.45 -47.73 -16.66
N GLU A 58 -23.42 -48.58 -16.56
CA GLU A 58 -23.28 -49.57 -15.49
C GLU A 58 -23.18 -48.90 -14.11
N LEU A 59 -22.37 -47.84 -13.98
CA LEU A 59 -22.22 -47.10 -12.73
C LEU A 59 -23.55 -46.46 -12.28
N ILE A 60 -24.27 -45.83 -13.20
CA ILE A 60 -25.57 -45.22 -12.91
C ILE A 60 -26.54 -46.29 -12.41
N HIS A 61 -26.64 -47.41 -13.13
CA HIS A 61 -27.52 -48.50 -12.75
C HIS A 61 -27.18 -49.07 -11.36
N ASP A 62 -25.90 -49.21 -11.03
CA ASP A 62 -25.46 -49.72 -9.73
C ASP A 62 -25.80 -48.76 -8.59
N VAL A 63 -25.75 -47.45 -8.84
CA VAL A 63 -26.17 -46.42 -7.88
C VAL A 63 -27.70 -46.39 -7.74
N GLU A 64 -28.45 -46.47 -8.84
CA GLU A 64 -29.91 -46.49 -8.82
C GLU A 64 -30.48 -47.75 -8.15
N SER A 65 -29.84 -48.90 -8.38
CA SER A 65 -30.22 -50.18 -7.77
C SER A 65 -29.62 -50.40 -6.38
N PHE A 66 -28.90 -49.41 -5.84
CA PHE A 66 -28.23 -49.50 -4.56
C PHE A 66 -29.24 -49.67 -3.41
N ARG A 67 -29.15 -50.80 -2.72
CA ARG A 67 -29.96 -51.07 -1.52
C ARG A 67 -29.23 -50.59 -0.28
N THR A 68 -29.82 -49.64 0.43
CA THR A 68 -29.31 -49.11 1.71
C THR A 68 -29.10 -50.18 2.78
N GLU A 69 -29.81 -51.31 2.68
CA GLU A 69 -29.64 -52.50 3.54
C GLU A 69 -28.25 -53.14 3.44
N LYS A 70 -27.51 -52.92 2.33
CA LYS A 70 -26.12 -53.38 2.17
C LYS A 70 -25.13 -52.52 2.99
N LEU A 71 -25.56 -51.34 3.46
CA LEU A 71 -24.72 -50.51 4.34
C LEU A 71 -24.65 -51.15 5.72
N LYS A 72 -23.44 -51.28 6.25
CA LYS A 72 -23.24 -51.68 7.65
C LYS A 72 -23.88 -50.62 8.55
N ARG A 73 -24.68 -51.05 9.52
CA ARG A 73 -25.27 -50.15 10.50
C ARG A 73 -24.17 -49.60 11.41
N THR A 74 -23.92 -48.31 11.31
CA THR A 74 -23.00 -47.60 12.20
C THR A 74 -23.79 -47.03 13.38
N ASN A 75 -23.35 -47.32 14.61
CA ASN A 75 -23.93 -46.73 15.80
C ASN A 75 -23.36 -45.31 15.99
N THR A 76 -24.18 -44.29 15.80
CA THR A 76 -23.81 -42.90 16.05
C THR A 76 -24.00 -42.59 17.52
N LEU A 77 -22.92 -42.40 18.27
CA LEU A 77 -22.98 -41.88 19.64
C LEU A 77 -23.22 -40.37 19.58
N GLU A 78 -24.48 -39.95 19.60
CA GLU A 78 -24.82 -38.55 19.86
C GLU A 78 -24.41 -38.21 21.29
N LYS A 79 -23.41 -37.32 21.46
CA LYS A 79 -23.05 -36.80 22.78
C LYS A 79 -24.14 -35.83 23.24
N VAL A 80 -25.19 -36.37 23.85
CA VAL A 80 -26.09 -35.58 24.69
C VAL A 80 -25.33 -35.22 25.96
N VAL A 81 -24.64 -34.08 25.94
CA VAL A 81 -23.97 -33.57 27.14
C VAL A 81 -25.06 -33.05 28.08
N LEU A 82 -25.26 -33.76 29.18
CA LEU A 82 -26.11 -33.28 30.26
C LEU A 82 -25.49 -32.01 30.86
N PRO A 83 -26.31 -31.03 31.27
CA PRO A 83 -25.81 -29.86 32.02
C PRO A 83 -24.96 -30.34 33.19
N ASN A 84 -23.78 -29.76 33.36
CA ASN A 84 -22.91 -30.11 34.47
C ASN A 84 -23.44 -29.48 35.77
N ALA A 85 -22.94 -29.93 36.93
CA ALA A 85 -23.32 -29.39 38.22
C ALA A 85 -23.09 -27.86 38.33
N LEU A 86 -22.09 -27.35 37.59
CA LEU A 86 -21.82 -25.91 37.50
C LEU A 86 -22.97 -25.18 36.80
N ASP A 87 -23.45 -25.67 35.66
CA ASP A 87 -24.50 -25.05 34.86
C ASP A 87 -25.82 -24.97 35.65
N VAL A 88 -26.15 -26.04 36.39
CA VAL A 88 -27.34 -26.08 37.25
C VAL A 88 -27.22 -25.10 38.42
N ALA A 89 -26.02 -24.96 39.01
CA ALA A 89 -25.79 -24.04 40.11
C ALA A 89 -25.86 -22.58 39.65
N THR A 90 -25.32 -22.26 38.48
CA THR A 90 -25.41 -20.91 37.90
C THR A 90 -26.85 -20.55 37.56
N GLU A 91 -27.59 -21.47 36.94
CA GLU A 91 -29.01 -21.27 36.60
C GLU A 91 -29.85 -21.02 37.86
N LYS A 92 -29.63 -21.83 38.91
CA LYS A 92 -30.34 -21.66 40.18
C LYS A 92 -30.06 -20.30 40.82
N THR A 93 -28.81 -19.83 40.73
CA THR A 93 -28.41 -18.52 41.27
C THR A 93 -29.05 -17.39 40.48
N GLN A 94 -29.02 -17.45 39.14
CA GLN A 94 -29.65 -16.46 38.27
C GLN A 94 -31.15 -16.37 38.53
N ARG A 95 -31.82 -17.52 38.61
CA ARG A 95 -33.25 -17.59 38.91
C ARG A 95 -33.59 -16.99 40.28
N ALA A 96 -32.81 -17.29 41.31
CA ALA A 96 -33.03 -16.71 42.64
C ALA A 96 -32.86 -15.19 42.67
N LEU A 97 -31.91 -14.64 41.89
CA LEU A 97 -31.75 -13.19 41.75
C LEU A 97 -32.94 -12.55 41.05
N LEU A 98 -33.44 -13.16 39.97
CA LEU A 98 -34.62 -12.69 39.24
C LEU A 98 -35.86 -12.70 40.14
N GLU A 99 -36.12 -13.81 40.83
CA GLU A 99 -37.22 -13.94 41.78
C GLU A 99 -37.10 -12.91 42.92
N GLY A 100 -35.88 -12.63 43.40
CA GLY A 100 -35.63 -11.62 44.42
C GLY A 100 -35.92 -10.19 43.95
N VAL A 101 -35.64 -9.86 42.68
CA VAL A 101 -35.96 -8.56 42.09
C VAL A 101 -37.47 -8.45 41.79
N GLU A 102 -38.10 -9.50 41.31
CA GLU A 102 -39.54 -9.52 41.02
C GLU A 102 -40.38 -9.40 42.30
N ALA A 103 -39.98 -10.08 43.38
CA ALA A 103 -40.63 -10.02 44.68
C ALA A 103 -40.24 -8.78 45.51
N PHE A 104 -39.38 -7.90 44.99
CA PHE A 104 -38.89 -6.75 45.74
C PHE A 104 -40.00 -5.72 46.00
N ASP A 105 -40.33 -5.50 47.27
CA ASP A 105 -41.29 -4.47 47.68
C ASP A 105 -40.67 -3.07 47.53
N THR A 106 -41.09 -2.36 46.50
CA THR A 106 -40.64 -0.98 46.21
C THR A 106 -40.99 0.01 47.32
N LYS A 107 -41.92 -0.32 48.22
CA LYS A 107 -42.24 0.51 49.40
C LYS A 107 -41.14 0.51 50.45
N LEU A 108 -40.21 -0.44 50.39
CA LEU A 108 -39.02 -0.48 51.25
C LEU A 108 -37.92 0.47 50.77
N LEU A 109 -38.04 1.04 49.56
CA LEU A 109 -37.13 2.06 49.07
C LEU A 109 -37.35 3.35 49.85
N LYS A 110 -36.25 3.95 50.33
CA LYS A 110 -36.30 5.28 50.93
C LYS A 110 -36.72 6.30 49.87
N HIS A 111 -37.66 7.17 50.23
CA HIS A 111 -38.01 8.30 49.39
C HIS A 111 -36.79 9.23 49.26
N THR A 112 -36.36 9.47 48.02
CA THR A 112 -35.35 10.46 47.69
C THR A 112 -36.01 11.55 46.86
N GLU A 113 -36.11 12.75 47.42
CA GLU A 113 -36.63 13.92 46.70
C GLU A 113 -35.53 14.46 45.78
N THR A 114 -35.75 14.44 44.47
CA THR A 114 -34.81 14.99 43.48
C THR A 114 -35.15 16.45 43.20
N HIS A 115 -34.31 17.37 43.68
CA HIS A 115 -34.42 18.80 43.33
C HIS A 115 -33.60 19.12 42.09
N GLU A 116 -34.28 19.37 40.96
CA GLU A 116 -33.66 19.97 39.77
C GLU A 116 -33.31 21.44 40.08
N LYS A 117 -32.02 21.74 40.20
CA LYS A 117 -31.51 23.10 40.35
C LYS A 117 -31.39 23.71 38.96
N ASN A 118 -32.35 24.52 38.56
CA ASN A 118 -32.20 25.43 37.42
C ASN A 118 -32.00 26.87 37.95
N PRO A 119 -30.83 27.19 38.55
CA PRO A 119 -30.59 28.53 39.07
C PRO A 119 -30.60 29.52 37.91
N LEU A 120 -31.31 30.63 38.10
CA LEU A 120 -31.23 31.75 37.17
C LEU A 120 -29.79 32.28 37.13
N PRO A 121 -29.32 32.77 35.97
CA PRO A 121 -28.01 33.39 35.90
C PRO A 121 -27.91 34.56 36.88
N ASP A 122 -26.82 34.60 37.65
CA ASP A 122 -26.57 35.68 38.59
C ASP A 122 -26.28 37.00 37.86
N LYS A 123 -26.38 38.12 38.59
CA LYS A 123 -26.16 39.47 38.04
C LYS A 123 -24.80 39.62 37.34
N ASP A 124 -23.78 38.94 37.85
CA ASP A 124 -22.42 38.98 37.29
C ASP A 124 -22.36 38.29 35.92
N VAL A 125 -23.05 37.16 35.76
CA VAL A 125 -23.14 36.42 34.49
C VAL A 125 -23.85 37.27 33.43
N VAL A 126 -24.96 37.91 33.82
CA VAL A 126 -25.70 38.81 32.93
C VAL A 126 -24.87 40.04 32.57
N HIS A 127 -24.10 40.58 33.52
CA HIS A 127 -23.23 41.73 33.27
C HIS A 127 -22.09 41.36 32.31
N GLN A 128 -21.45 40.22 32.51
CA GLN A 128 -20.39 39.73 31.64
C GLN A 128 -20.91 39.50 30.22
N GLU A 129 -22.08 38.89 30.05
CA GLU A 129 -22.72 38.70 28.76
C GLU A 129 -22.99 40.05 28.07
N LYS A 130 -23.52 41.03 28.83
CA LYS A 130 -23.76 42.37 28.30
C LYS A 130 -22.47 43.07 27.85
N VAL A 131 -21.38 42.92 28.60
CA VAL A 131 -20.06 43.48 28.21
C VAL A 131 -19.57 42.82 26.93
N HIS A 132 -19.70 41.50 26.81
CA HIS A 132 -19.30 40.76 25.62
C HIS A 132 -20.10 41.19 24.39
N GLN A 133 -21.43 41.32 24.51
CA GLN A 133 -22.28 41.80 23.42
C GLN A 133 -21.94 43.23 22.98
N ASN A 134 -21.70 44.14 23.94
CA ASN A 134 -21.29 45.50 23.60
C ASN A 134 -19.95 45.55 22.84
N LEU A 135 -19.01 44.64 23.15
CA LEU A 135 -17.74 44.54 22.43
C LEU A 135 -17.98 44.08 20.99
N LEU A 136 -18.79 43.04 20.81
CA LEU A 136 -19.13 42.51 19.49
C LEU A 136 -19.84 43.57 18.65
N ASP A 137 -20.85 44.23 19.20
CA ASP A 137 -21.58 45.32 18.53
C ASP A 137 -20.63 46.45 18.12
N GLY A 138 -19.69 46.83 19.00
CA GLY A 138 -18.70 47.87 18.74
C GLY A 138 -17.73 47.51 17.62
N VAL A 139 -17.36 46.23 17.48
CA VAL A 139 -16.51 45.76 16.37
C VAL A 139 -17.31 45.63 15.07
N GLU A 140 -18.53 45.10 15.12
CA GLU A 140 -19.40 44.92 13.96
C GLU A 140 -19.73 46.27 13.30
N HIS A 141 -20.01 47.29 14.11
CA HIS A 141 -20.39 48.63 13.65
C HIS A 141 -19.20 49.60 13.62
N PHE A 142 -17.96 49.10 13.67
CA PHE A 142 -16.78 49.95 13.67
C PHE A 142 -16.61 50.66 12.32
N ASP A 143 -16.74 51.99 12.34
CA ASP A 143 -16.54 52.81 11.15
C ASP A 143 -15.05 52.98 10.82
N LYS A 144 -14.59 52.24 9.81
CA LYS A 144 -13.22 52.29 9.29
C LYS A 144 -12.83 53.67 8.77
N ALA A 145 -13.79 54.53 8.37
CA ALA A 145 -13.49 55.89 7.93
C ALA A 145 -12.97 56.77 9.08
N THR A 146 -13.20 56.40 10.34
CA THR A 146 -12.66 57.09 11.51
C THR A 146 -11.19 56.75 11.80
N MET A 147 -10.63 55.73 11.14
CA MET A 147 -9.22 55.37 11.31
C MET A 147 -8.30 56.45 10.72
N LYS A 148 -7.28 56.85 11.48
CA LYS A 148 -6.25 57.76 10.97
C LYS A 148 -5.41 57.05 9.92
N HIS A 149 -5.11 57.75 8.81
CA HIS A 149 -4.19 57.24 7.80
C HIS A 149 -2.80 57.00 8.43
N ALA A 150 -2.28 55.79 8.26
CA ALA A 150 -0.91 55.43 8.62
C ALA A 150 -0.16 55.05 7.34
N GLU A 151 0.94 55.73 7.05
CA GLU A 151 1.81 55.39 5.93
C GLU A 151 2.82 54.32 6.39
N THR A 152 2.67 53.10 5.88
CA THR A 152 3.57 51.99 6.19
C THR A 152 4.66 51.88 5.12
N LEU A 153 5.92 52.13 5.51
CA LEU A 153 7.08 51.91 4.63
C LEU A 153 7.54 50.45 4.72
N GLU A 154 7.09 49.61 3.79
CA GLU A 154 7.62 48.26 3.62
C GLU A 154 9.01 48.34 2.99
N LYS A 155 10.05 47.94 3.73
CA LYS A 155 11.40 47.83 3.19
C LYS A 155 11.53 46.46 2.53
N ASN A 156 11.52 46.43 1.20
CA ASN A 156 12.08 45.34 0.41
C ASN A 156 13.51 45.74 0.03
N PRO A 157 14.53 45.50 0.90
CA PRO A 157 15.91 45.74 0.50
C PRO A 157 16.24 44.80 -0.67
N LEU A 158 16.76 45.38 -1.75
CA LEU A 158 17.37 44.60 -2.81
C LEU A 158 18.59 43.85 -2.21
N PRO A 159 18.87 42.61 -2.66
CA PRO A 159 20.05 41.89 -2.20
C PRO A 159 21.31 42.70 -2.51
N ASP A 160 22.25 42.73 -1.56
CA ASP A 160 23.48 43.50 -1.70
C ASP A 160 24.28 43.05 -2.93
N PRO A 161 24.98 43.97 -3.62
CA PRO A 161 25.81 43.65 -4.78
C PRO A 161 26.82 42.52 -4.51
N GLU A 162 27.34 42.44 -3.28
CA GLU A 162 28.26 41.40 -2.84
C GLU A 162 27.61 40.00 -2.84
N VAL A 163 26.36 39.91 -2.39
CA VAL A 163 25.58 38.66 -2.39
C VAL A 163 25.32 38.20 -3.83
N ILE A 164 25.02 39.14 -4.73
CA ILE A 164 24.78 38.86 -6.15
C ILE A 164 26.06 38.34 -6.82
N GLU A 165 27.22 38.95 -6.56
CA GLU A 165 28.49 38.49 -7.15
C GLU A 165 28.94 37.14 -6.58
N LEU A 166 28.70 36.90 -5.29
CA LEU A 166 28.94 35.59 -4.69
C LEU A 166 28.06 34.51 -5.34
N GLU A 167 26.76 34.77 -5.50
CA GLU A 167 25.82 33.85 -6.14
C GLU A 167 26.19 33.57 -7.60
N LYS A 168 26.54 34.61 -8.37
CA LYS A 168 27.05 34.44 -9.74
C LYS A 168 28.32 33.60 -9.78
N GLY A 169 29.22 33.77 -8.81
CA GLY A 169 30.43 32.96 -8.68
C GLY A 169 30.13 31.49 -8.42
N GLN A 170 29.20 31.21 -7.51
CA GLN A 170 28.73 29.85 -7.22
C GLN A 170 28.05 29.20 -8.43
N GLN A 171 27.17 29.93 -9.11
CA GLN A 171 26.52 29.43 -10.34
C GLN A 171 27.55 29.09 -11.43
N LYS A 172 28.55 29.95 -11.66
CA LYS A 172 29.64 29.67 -12.62
C LYS A 172 30.41 28.40 -12.26
N LEU A 173 30.69 28.18 -10.98
CA LEU A 173 31.38 26.97 -10.52
C LEU A 173 30.53 25.73 -10.77
N ILE A 174 29.25 25.77 -10.41
CA ILE A 174 28.31 24.66 -10.61
C ILE A 174 28.20 24.32 -12.09
N THR A 175 27.96 25.31 -12.96
CA THR A 175 27.91 25.09 -14.41
C THR A 175 29.23 24.57 -14.95
N GLY A 176 30.36 25.05 -14.43
CA GLY A 176 31.68 24.55 -14.79
C GLY A 176 31.89 23.08 -14.45
N ILE A 177 31.35 22.61 -13.32
CA ILE A 177 31.39 21.19 -12.92
C ILE A 177 30.43 20.37 -13.79
N GLU A 178 29.19 20.83 -13.99
CA GLU A 178 28.19 20.13 -14.81
C GLU A 178 28.65 19.97 -16.27
N SER A 179 29.33 20.97 -16.82
CA SER A 179 29.86 20.96 -18.19
C SER A 179 31.26 20.36 -18.31
N PHE A 180 31.84 19.85 -17.22
CA PHE A 180 33.19 19.32 -17.24
C PHE A 180 33.27 17.98 -17.99
N ASP A 181 34.04 17.98 -19.07
CA ASP A 181 34.28 16.79 -19.88
C ASP A 181 35.27 15.83 -19.19
N THR A 182 34.74 14.73 -18.66
CA THR A 182 35.50 13.71 -17.95
C THR A 182 36.50 12.97 -18.84
N THR A 183 36.41 13.08 -20.17
CA THR A 183 37.40 12.47 -21.08
C THR A 183 38.74 13.21 -21.08
N LYS A 184 38.75 14.46 -20.61
CA LYS A 184 39.97 15.28 -20.45
C LYS A 184 40.75 14.97 -19.18
N LEU A 185 40.20 14.15 -18.28
CA LEU A 185 40.93 13.63 -17.12
C LEU A 185 41.96 12.61 -17.60
N LYS A 186 43.24 12.91 -17.38
CA LYS A 186 44.32 11.95 -17.59
C LYS A 186 44.16 10.80 -16.59
N HIS A 187 44.32 9.57 -17.04
CA HIS A 187 44.37 8.41 -16.16
C HIS A 187 45.52 8.57 -15.16
N THR A 188 45.19 8.79 -13.90
CA THR A 188 46.15 8.83 -12.79
C THR A 188 46.01 7.53 -12.03
N THR A 189 47.09 6.77 -11.96
CA THR A 189 47.16 5.59 -11.10
C THR A 189 47.65 6.05 -9.74
N THR A 190 46.78 6.06 -8.73
CA THR A 190 47.20 6.34 -7.36
C THR A 190 47.95 5.13 -6.82
N LEU A 191 49.26 5.26 -6.59
CA LEU A 191 50.01 4.30 -5.80
C LEU A 191 49.68 4.55 -4.32
N GLU A 192 48.86 3.67 -3.74
CA GLU A 192 48.69 3.60 -2.29
C GLU A 192 50.03 3.18 -1.67
N LYS A 193 50.79 4.17 -1.17
CA LYS A 193 51.93 3.90 -0.31
C LYS A 193 51.36 3.45 1.02
N ASN A 194 51.20 2.13 1.19
CA ASN A 194 51.13 1.50 2.51
C ASN A 194 52.56 1.10 2.90
N PRO A 195 53.40 2.03 3.42
CA PRO A 195 54.62 1.61 4.06
C PRO A 195 54.24 0.74 5.26
N LEU A 196 54.68 -0.53 5.25
CA LEU A 196 54.59 -1.37 6.43
C LEU A 196 55.30 -0.65 7.58
N PRO A 197 54.71 -0.60 8.79
CA PRO A 197 55.35 0.01 9.94
C PRO A 197 56.77 -0.55 10.10
N THR A 198 57.77 0.33 10.06
CA THR A 198 59.14 -0.06 10.43
C THR A 198 59.20 -0.22 11.95
N LYS A 199 60.07 -1.08 12.48
CA LYS A 199 60.23 -1.27 13.94
C LYS A 199 60.40 0.07 14.67
N GLU A 200 61.09 1.03 14.06
CA GLU A 200 61.25 2.38 14.62
C GLU A 200 59.92 3.14 14.75
N SER A 201 59.01 2.98 13.79
CA SER A 201 57.66 3.57 13.85
C SER A 201 56.77 2.88 14.89
N GLU A 202 56.89 1.56 15.08
CA GLU A 202 56.19 0.83 16.13
C GLU A 202 56.67 1.23 17.53
N TYR A 203 57.99 1.38 17.73
CA TYR A 203 58.54 1.88 18.99
C TYR A 203 58.04 3.30 19.31
N LYS A 204 57.98 4.19 18.31
CA LYS A 204 57.45 5.56 18.47
C LYS A 204 55.95 5.55 18.80
N LEU A 205 55.16 4.65 18.19
CA LEU A 205 53.74 4.53 18.46
C LEU A 205 53.47 3.95 19.86
N CYS A 206 54.20 2.91 20.28
CA CYS A 206 54.11 2.32 21.61
C CYS A 206 54.52 3.30 22.71
N HIS A 207 55.61 4.07 22.49
CA HIS A 207 56.02 5.12 23.43
C HIS A 207 54.96 6.21 23.59
N ARG A 208 54.30 6.57 22.49
CA ARG A 208 53.21 7.57 22.47
C ARG A 208 51.94 7.06 23.15
N TYR A 209 51.52 5.82 22.89
CA TYR A 209 50.26 5.27 23.41
C TYR A 209 50.35 4.80 24.86
N TYR A 210 51.50 4.27 25.28
CA TYR A 210 51.69 3.75 26.65
C TYR A 210 52.94 4.35 27.32
N PRO A 211 53.00 5.68 27.52
CA PRO A 211 54.17 6.34 28.08
C PRO A 211 54.48 5.91 29.51
N GLN A 212 53.47 5.42 30.24
CA GLN A 212 53.60 4.99 31.63
C GLN A 212 54.55 3.79 31.79
N ILE A 213 54.58 2.88 30.81
CA ILE A 213 55.42 1.67 30.83
C ILE A 213 56.91 2.03 30.80
N TRP A 214 57.26 3.18 30.23
CA TRP A 214 58.63 3.62 29.98
C TRP A 214 59.14 4.66 30.98
N LYS A 215 58.29 5.13 31.90
CA LYS A 215 58.69 6.07 32.97
C LYS A 215 59.53 5.32 34.02
N GLY A 216 60.76 5.79 34.24
CA GLY A 216 61.70 5.21 35.22
C GLY A 216 62.76 4.26 34.65
N LEU A 217 62.70 3.89 33.36
CA LEU A 217 63.72 3.06 32.71
C LEU A 217 64.86 3.92 32.13
N SER A 218 66.10 3.61 32.51
CA SER A 218 67.30 4.29 32.02
C SER A 218 67.46 4.16 30.48
N PRO A 219 68.00 5.18 29.78
CA PRO A 219 68.07 5.20 28.31
C PRO A 219 68.74 3.96 27.69
N LYS A 220 69.73 3.39 28.39
CA LYS A 220 70.51 2.24 27.93
C LYS A 220 69.76 0.90 27.98
N VAL A 221 68.72 0.79 28.82
CA VAL A 221 67.84 -0.39 28.94
C VAL A 221 66.67 -0.30 27.94
N ARG A 222 66.28 0.93 27.57
CA ARG A 222 65.20 1.20 26.62
C ARG A 222 65.47 0.67 25.21
N CYS A 223 66.74 0.57 24.80
CA CYS A 223 67.14 0.08 23.48
C CYS A 223 67.44 -1.43 23.39
N LYS A 224 67.33 -2.20 24.49
CA LYS A 224 67.69 -3.65 24.52
C LYS A 224 66.54 -4.60 24.82
N LYS A 225 65.31 -4.11 24.96
CA LYS A 225 64.14 -4.96 25.24
C LYS A 225 63.55 -5.45 23.92
N GLU A 226 64.06 -6.58 23.41
CA GLU A 226 63.44 -7.31 22.29
C GLU A 226 62.06 -7.86 22.72
N PRO A 227 61.01 -7.73 21.89
CA PRO A 227 59.64 -8.07 22.28
C PRO A 227 59.29 -9.52 21.90
N ASP A 228 59.95 -10.52 22.49
CA ASP A 228 59.62 -11.93 22.18
C ASP A 228 58.36 -12.44 22.91
N HIS A 229 57.70 -11.62 23.75
CA HIS A 229 56.49 -12.02 24.48
C HIS A 229 55.48 -10.87 24.60
N PHE A 230 55.04 -10.32 23.47
CA PHE A 230 53.77 -9.59 23.40
C PHE A 230 52.79 -10.40 22.56
N HIS A 231 52.09 -11.33 23.22
CA HIS A 231 50.88 -11.94 22.67
C HIS A 231 49.75 -10.90 22.75
N PRO A 232 49.09 -10.55 21.64
CA PRO A 232 47.92 -9.68 21.68
C PRO A 232 46.75 -10.46 22.31
N PHE A 233 46.10 -9.85 23.30
CA PHE A 233 44.73 -10.23 23.64
C PHE A 233 43.83 -9.75 22.50
N ILE A 234 43.51 -10.69 21.61
CA ILE A 234 42.32 -10.93 20.77
C ILE A 234 42.77 -11.79 19.59
#